data_AF-A0A9P7EGR9-F1
#
_entry.id   AF-A0A9P7EGR9-F1
#
_cell.length_a   1.000
_cell.length_b   1.000
_cell.length_c   1.000
_cell.angle_alpha   90.00
_cell.angle_beta   90.00
_cell.angle_gamma   90.00
#
_symmetry.space_group_name_H-M   'P 1'
#
loop_
_entity.id
_entity.type
_entity.pdbx_description
1 polymer ?
#
loop_
_entity_poly.entity_id
_entity_poly.type
_entity_poly.pdbx_seq_one_letter_code
_entity_poly.pdbx_strand_id
1 'polypeptide(L)'
;MDTSYDVIIGHSFGCLITLSLLPFLPKTKETTVILVDPPLDRTEVQVKKSQNVFLEWTTNVRTAEEYMADNPTWPRRDCMLRTLGVAIVDPNTIEVLRRNKSWSFSGLLKNIPPHIKITVLASDPKLGANCLLEHIPRGIERLDAKVLTGISHWIQYECPNAILDAIPLPRAKL
;
A
#
# COMPACT_ATOMS: atom_id res chain seq x y z
N MET A 1 -21.32 9.15 18.32
CA MET A 1 -21.35 9.14 16.84
C MET A 1 -20.81 7.80 16.43
N ASP A 2 -21.58 6.98 15.72
CA ASP A 2 -21.06 5.74 15.17
C ASP A 2 -20.15 6.07 13.98
N THR A 3 -18.84 6.00 14.21
CA THR A 3 -17.84 6.14 13.14
C THR A 3 -18.03 4.98 12.17
N SER A 4 -18.09 5.26 10.88
CA SER A 4 -18.15 4.24 9.83
C SER A 4 -17.27 4.65 8.66
N TYR A 5 -16.66 3.67 7.99
CA TYR A 5 -15.79 3.88 6.85
C TYR A 5 -16.40 3.22 5.61
N ASP A 6 -16.56 3.97 4.51
CA ASP A 6 -16.99 3.40 3.24
C ASP A 6 -15.81 2.74 2.53
N VAL A 7 -14.67 3.43 2.51
CA VAL A 7 -13.45 3.01 1.82
C VAL A 7 -12.24 3.26 2.70
N ILE A 8 -11.32 2.29 2.75
CA ILE A 8 -10.00 2.41 3.34
C ILE A 8 -8.97 2.06 2.28
N ILE A 9 -7.99 2.94 2.07
CA ILE A 9 -6.92 2.73 1.10
C ILE A 9 -5.60 2.67 1.86
N GLY A 10 -4.92 1.53 1.79
CA GLY A 10 -3.55 1.38 2.26
C GLY A 10 -2.60 1.44 1.07
N HIS A 11 -1.45 2.09 1.23
CA HIS A 11 -0.32 1.98 0.28
C HIS A 11 0.88 1.41 1.01
N SER A 12 1.59 0.46 0.38
CA SER A 12 2.85 -0.07 0.89
C SER A 12 2.70 -0.60 2.33
N PHE A 13 3.51 -0.09 3.28
CA PHE A 13 3.40 -0.43 4.70
C PHE A 13 2.03 -0.09 5.30
N GLY A 14 1.36 0.95 4.80
CA GLY A 14 -0.01 1.30 5.21
C GLY A 14 -1.01 0.17 4.95
N CYS A 15 -0.78 -0.68 3.94
CA CYS A 15 -1.59 -1.87 3.72
C CYS A 15 -1.51 -2.86 4.89
N LEU A 16 -0.31 -3.04 5.47
CA LEU A 16 -0.10 -3.98 6.57
C LEU A 16 -0.79 -3.49 7.83
N ILE A 17 -0.71 -2.18 8.10
CA ILE A 17 -1.46 -1.52 9.17
C ILE A 17 -2.96 -1.76 8.97
N THR A 18 -3.47 -1.49 7.76
CA THR A 18 -4.89 -1.72 7.43
C THR A 18 -5.30 -3.17 7.66
N LEU A 19 -4.48 -4.14 7.20
CA LEU A 19 -4.73 -5.57 7.41
C LEU A 19 -4.79 -5.95 8.89
N SER A 20 -3.90 -5.41 9.71
CA SER A 20 -3.90 -5.65 11.16
C SER A 20 -5.11 -5.03 11.87
N LEU A 21 -5.72 -4.00 11.29
CA LEU A 21 -6.85 -3.29 11.88
C LEU A 21 -8.23 -3.82 11.45
N LEU A 22 -8.31 -4.67 10.41
CA LEU A 22 -9.59 -5.21 9.91
C LEU A 22 -10.50 -5.81 11.00
N PRO A 23 -10.00 -6.58 12.00
CA PRO A 23 -10.85 -7.15 13.03
C PRO A 23 -11.56 -6.11 13.92
N PHE A 24 -11.04 -4.88 13.96
CA PHE A 24 -11.52 -3.80 14.82
C PHE A 24 -12.43 -2.81 14.08
N LEU A 25 -12.64 -3.00 12.77
CA LEU A 25 -13.49 -2.09 12.01
C LEU A 25 -14.97 -2.22 12.41
N PRO A 26 -15.73 -1.11 12.37
CA PRO A 26 -17.16 -1.12 12.68
C PRO A 26 -17.93 -2.07 11.75
N LYS A 27 -18.72 -2.96 12.34
CA LYS A 27 -19.53 -3.96 11.62
C LYS A 27 -20.88 -3.42 11.13
N THR A 28 -21.08 -2.11 11.22
CA THR A 28 -22.36 -1.44 10.96
C THR A 28 -22.71 -1.35 9.46
N LYS A 29 -21.70 -1.40 8.59
CA LYS A 29 -21.87 -1.41 7.13
C LYS A 29 -20.73 -2.17 6.43
N GLU A 30 -20.91 -2.48 5.15
CA GLU A 30 -19.81 -3.00 4.33
C GLU A 30 -18.73 -1.93 4.14
N THR A 31 -17.47 -2.31 4.29
CA THR A 31 -16.29 -1.46 4.08
C THR A 31 -15.47 -2.01 2.91
N THR A 32 -15.17 -1.17 1.93
CA THR A 32 -14.20 -1.50 0.87
C THR A 32 -12.79 -1.19 1.35
N VAL A 33 -11.88 -2.13 1.15
CA VAL A 33 -10.46 -1.98 1.44
C VAL A 33 -9.67 -2.15 0.15
N ILE A 34 -8.83 -1.17 -0.18
CA ILE A 34 -7.94 -1.22 -1.32
C ILE A 34 -6.51 -1.25 -0.80
N LEU A 35 -5.79 -2.33 -1.11
CA LEU A 35 -4.38 -2.50 -0.73
C LEU A 35 -3.51 -2.24 -1.95
N VAL A 36 -2.81 -1.11 -1.94
CA VAL A 36 -1.97 -0.65 -3.05
C VAL A 36 -0.52 -1.09 -2.80
N ASP A 37 -0.10 -2.05 -3.60
CA ASP A 37 1.18 -2.75 -3.61
C ASP A 37 1.69 -3.17 -2.21
N PRO A 38 0.94 -4.03 -1.49
CA PRO A 38 1.29 -4.45 -0.14
C PRO A 38 2.53 -5.37 -0.11
N PRO A 39 3.56 -5.07 0.71
CA PRO A 39 4.67 -5.99 0.95
C PRO A 39 4.24 -7.10 1.92
N LEU A 40 3.47 -8.10 1.46
CA LEU A 40 2.85 -9.11 2.34
C LEU A 40 3.85 -10.01 3.04
N ASP A 41 4.75 -10.64 2.29
CA ASP A 41 5.77 -11.54 2.82
C ASP A 41 7.13 -11.11 2.28
N ARG A 42 8.14 -11.06 3.16
CA ARG A 42 9.50 -10.66 2.82
C ARG A 42 10.52 -11.51 3.56
N THR A 43 11.60 -11.86 2.87
CA THR A 43 12.76 -12.48 3.52
C THR A 43 13.51 -11.47 4.38
N GLU A 44 14.26 -11.93 5.39
CA GLU A 44 15.09 -11.04 6.22
C GLU A 44 16.07 -10.20 5.38
N VAL A 45 16.59 -10.75 4.28
CA VAL A 45 17.49 -10.06 3.37
C VAL A 45 16.77 -8.90 2.66
N GLN A 46 15.55 -9.13 2.18
CA GLN A 46 14.72 -8.10 1.56
C GLN A 46 14.36 -7.00 2.56
N VAL A 47 13.98 -7.38 3.79
CA VAL A 47 13.65 -6.44 4.87
C VAL A 47 14.86 -5.57 5.22
N LYS A 48 16.05 -6.16 5.40
CA LYS A 48 17.29 -5.41 5.67
C LYS A 48 17.64 -4.45 4.52
N LYS A 49 17.47 -4.88 3.27
CA LYS A 49 17.68 -4.00 2.11
C LYS A 49 16.72 -2.81 2.13
N SER A 50 15.43 -3.04 2.38
CA SER A 50 14.43 -1.97 2.49
C SER A 50 14.73 -1.01 3.64
N GLN A 51 15.17 -1.50 4.80
CA GLN A 51 15.57 -0.66 5.94
C GLN A 51 16.70 0.31 5.57
N ASN A 52 17.74 -0.18 4.89
CA ASN A 52 18.83 0.68 4.44
C ASN A 52 18.36 1.74 3.45
N VAL A 53 17.46 1.39 2.53
CA VAL A 53 16.86 2.34 1.57
C VAL A 53 16.03 3.40 2.28
N PHE A 54 15.21 3.02 3.27
CA PHE A 54 14.39 3.98 4.02
C PHE A 54 15.25 4.88 4.91
N LEU A 55 16.31 4.34 5.51
CA LEU A 55 17.28 5.14 6.25
C LEU A 55 17.91 6.18 5.32
N GLU A 56 18.40 5.76 4.16
CA GLU A 56 19.00 6.66 3.17
C GLU A 56 18.05 7.78 2.75
N TRP A 57 16.77 7.46 2.47
CA TRP A 57 15.78 8.46 2.11
C TRP A 57 15.54 9.49 3.21
N THR A 58 15.53 9.05 4.47
CA THR A 58 15.22 9.91 5.62
C THR A 58 16.43 10.69 6.12
N THR A 59 17.66 10.21 5.89
CA THR A 59 18.89 10.95 6.19
C THR A 59 19.29 11.91 5.08
N ASN A 60 19.03 11.55 3.82
CA ASN A 60 19.38 12.31 2.63
C ASN A 60 18.10 12.67 1.87
N VAL A 61 17.33 13.60 2.44
CA VAL A 61 16.06 14.05 1.86
C VAL A 61 16.30 14.70 0.51
N ARG A 62 15.79 14.06 -0.54
CA ARG A 62 15.87 14.56 -1.92
C ARG A 62 14.88 15.70 -2.15
N THR A 63 15.27 16.64 -3.00
CA THR A 63 14.46 17.76 -3.47
C THR A 63 13.35 17.31 -4.44
N ALA A 64 12.36 18.18 -4.65
CA ALA A 64 11.30 17.92 -5.61
C ALA A 64 11.86 17.82 -7.04
N GLU A 65 12.83 18.66 -7.38
CA GLU A 65 13.52 18.68 -8.67
C GLU A 65 14.25 17.36 -8.95
N GLU A 66 14.92 16.78 -7.96
CA GLU A 66 15.54 15.46 -8.08
C GLU A 66 14.51 14.36 -8.31
N TYR A 67 13.38 14.40 -7.60
CA TYR A 67 12.29 13.45 -7.84
C TYR A 67 11.66 13.61 -9.23
N MET A 68 11.51 14.84 -9.72
CA MET A 68 11.01 15.12 -11.07
C MET A 68 11.98 14.60 -12.15
N ALA A 69 13.29 14.75 -11.94
CA ALA A 69 14.30 14.24 -12.87
C ALA A 69 14.23 12.71 -13.01
N ASP A 70 14.06 11.99 -11.90
CA ASP A 70 13.95 10.53 -11.89
C ASP A 70 12.58 10.02 -12.31
N ASN A 71 11.52 10.83 -12.14
CA ASN A 71 10.14 10.45 -12.41
C ASN A 71 9.46 11.53 -13.29
N PRO A 72 9.79 11.62 -14.59
CA PRO A 72 9.33 12.70 -15.46
C PRO A 72 7.81 12.77 -15.63
N THR A 73 7.10 11.67 -15.34
CA THR A 73 5.64 11.58 -15.43
C THR A 73 4.94 12.10 -14.17
N TRP A 74 5.66 12.29 -13.05
CA TRP A 74 5.05 12.75 -11.81
C TRP A 74 4.79 14.26 -11.86
N PRO A 75 3.56 14.70 -11.51
CA PRO A 75 3.27 16.11 -11.34
C PRO A 75 4.18 16.74 -10.27
N ARG A 76 4.64 17.98 -10.49
CA ARG A 76 5.49 18.71 -9.53
C ARG A 76 4.94 18.69 -8.10
N ARG A 77 3.62 18.86 -7.94
CA ARG A 77 2.95 18.80 -6.63
C ARG A 77 3.20 17.47 -5.89
N ASP A 78 3.27 16.35 -6.61
CA ASP A 78 3.40 15.01 -6.03
C ASP A 78 4.87 14.78 -5.62
N CYS A 79 5.82 15.29 -6.41
CA CYS A 79 7.25 15.34 -6.03
C CYS A 79 7.49 16.22 -4.78
N MET A 80 6.79 17.37 -4.68
CA MET A 80 6.85 18.24 -3.50
C MET A 80 6.27 17.54 -2.25
N LEU A 81 5.11 16.90 -2.37
CA LEU A 81 4.51 16.13 -1.28
C LEU A 81 5.39 14.95 -0.86
N ARG A 82 6.06 14.28 -1.81
CA ARG A 82 7.03 13.23 -1.51
C ARG A 82 8.21 13.76 -0.71
N THR A 83 8.79 14.88 -1.13
CA THR A 83 9.90 15.54 -0.44
C THR A 83 9.50 15.89 1.00
N LEU A 84 8.37 16.58 1.16
CA LEU A 84 7.85 16.94 2.48
C LEU A 84 7.59 15.71 3.34
N GLY A 85 6.91 14.70 2.78
CA GLY A 85 6.57 13.47 3.49
C GLY A 85 7.78 12.72 4.02
N VAL A 86 8.89 12.71 3.28
CA VAL A 86 10.17 12.12 3.72
C VAL A 86 10.84 13.00 4.77
N ALA A 87 10.83 14.32 4.61
CA ALA A 87 11.44 15.27 5.54
C ALA A 87 10.83 15.27 6.95
N ILE A 88 9.56 14.91 7.07
CA ILE A 88 8.82 14.90 8.35
C ILE A 88 8.75 13.52 9.02
N VAL A 89 9.40 12.50 8.45
CA VAL A 89 9.42 11.16 9.06
C VAL A 89 10.16 11.23 10.40
N ASP A 90 9.54 10.73 11.46
CA ASP A 90 10.23 10.53 12.74
C ASP A 90 11.39 9.53 12.54
N PRO A 91 12.64 9.91 12.82
CA PRO A 91 13.81 9.03 12.70
C PRO A 91 13.66 7.68 13.41
N ASN A 92 12.87 7.62 14.48
CA ASN A 92 12.60 6.39 15.24
C ASN A 92 11.66 5.41 14.51
N THR A 93 10.97 5.85 13.46
CA THR A 93 10.06 5.00 12.69
C THR A 93 10.80 3.85 12.00
N ILE A 94 12.03 4.10 11.52
CA ILE A 94 12.87 3.05 10.90
C ILE A 94 13.30 2.01 11.94
N GLU A 95 13.49 2.41 13.19
CA GLU A 95 13.84 1.50 14.29
C GLU A 95 12.68 0.55 14.61
N VAL A 96 11.43 1.00 14.49
CA VAL A 96 10.25 0.13 14.62
C VAL A 96 10.26 -0.97 13.55
N LEU A 97 10.57 -0.61 12.30
CA LEU A 97 10.72 -1.58 11.21
C LEU A 97 11.89 -2.55 11.46
N ARG A 98 12.97 -2.09 12.10
CA ARG A 98 14.15 -2.90 12.45
C ARG A 98 13.85 -4.00 13.47
N ARG A 99 12.93 -3.73 14.39
CA ARG A 99 12.56 -4.67 15.46
C ARG A 99 11.62 -5.78 14.98
N ASN A 100 10.92 -5.59 13.87
CA ASN A 100 10.06 -6.61 13.26
C ASN A 100 10.89 -7.62 12.45
N LYS A 101 11.27 -8.73 13.08
CA LYS A 101 12.13 -9.76 12.48
C LYS A 101 11.40 -10.71 11.54
N SER A 102 10.12 -11.01 11.81
CA SER A 102 9.29 -11.85 10.94
C SER A 102 8.34 -10.98 10.12
N TRP A 103 8.62 -10.84 8.82
CA TRP A 103 7.76 -10.07 7.92
C TRP A 103 6.86 -11.03 7.14
N SER A 104 5.74 -11.42 7.76
CA SER A 104 4.73 -12.26 7.11
C SER A 104 3.32 -11.83 7.49
N PHE A 105 2.56 -11.39 6.49
CA PHE A 105 1.24 -10.80 6.64
C PHE A 105 0.19 -11.42 5.70
N SER A 106 0.59 -12.30 4.77
CA SER A 106 -0.37 -12.97 3.87
C SER A 106 -1.43 -13.79 4.61
N GLY A 107 -1.11 -14.28 5.81
CA GLY A 107 -2.07 -14.96 6.69
C GLY A 107 -3.28 -14.10 7.07
N LEU A 108 -3.14 -12.77 7.11
CA LEU A 108 -4.24 -11.85 7.43
C LEU A 108 -5.31 -11.81 6.33
N LEU A 109 -4.95 -12.14 5.09
CA LEU A 109 -5.89 -12.22 3.96
C LEU A 109 -6.76 -13.49 3.98
N LYS A 110 -6.47 -14.47 4.85
CA LYS A 110 -7.25 -15.71 4.94
C LYS A 110 -8.53 -15.56 5.75
N ASN A 111 -8.57 -14.58 6.66
CA ASN A 111 -9.66 -14.40 7.63
C ASN A 111 -10.30 -13.01 7.49
N ILE A 112 -10.76 -12.68 6.28
CA ILE A 112 -11.38 -11.38 6.00
C ILE A 112 -12.75 -11.30 6.71
N PRO A 113 -13.01 -10.29 7.56
CA PRO A 113 -14.31 -10.12 8.18
C PRO A 113 -15.45 -10.03 7.15
N PRO A 114 -16.65 -10.60 7.42
CA PRO A 114 -17.73 -10.69 6.41
C PRO A 114 -18.25 -9.35 5.89
N HIS A 115 -18.03 -8.25 6.61
CA HIS A 115 -18.43 -6.90 6.21
C HIS A 115 -17.33 -6.17 5.43
N ILE A 116 -16.24 -6.85 5.06
CA ILE A 116 -15.10 -6.25 4.38
C ILE A 116 -14.94 -6.89 3.00
N LYS A 117 -14.67 -6.08 1.99
CA LYS A 117 -14.21 -6.51 0.67
C LYS A 117 -12.83 -5.94 0.42
N ILE A 118 -11.90 -6.76 -0.05
CA ILE A 118 -10.53 -6.36 -0.30
C ILE A 118 -10.22 -6.46 -1.79
N THR A 119 -9.63 -5.41 -2.34
CA THR A 119 -8.98 -5.43 -3.66
C THR A 119 -7.50 -5.12 -3.49
N VAL A 120 -6.63 -5.99 -4.00
CA VAL A 120 -5.18 -5.78 -4.03
C VAL A 120 -4.76 -5.28 -5.40
N LEU A 121 -4.09 -4.14 -5.46
CA LEU A 121 -3.47 -3.60 -6.66
C LEU A 121 -1.96 -3.78 -6.55
N ALA A 122 -1.42 -4.82 -7.16
CA ALA A 122 0.03 -5.09 -7.19
C ALA A 122 0.70 -4.34 -8.35
N SER A 123 1.91 -3.82 -8.12
CA SER A 123 2.69 -3.21 -9.21
C SER A 123 3.34 -4.27 -10.10
N ASP A 124 3.96 -3.86 -11.21
CA ASP A 124 4.65 -4.76 -12.12
C ASP A 124 5.89 -5.41 -11.45
N PRO A 125 5.97 -6.75 -11.38
CA PRO A 125 7.14 -7.45 -10.85
C PRO A 125 8.46 -7.07 -11.53
N LYS A 126 8.42 -6.69 -12.82
CA LYS A 126 9.61 -6.28 -13.58
C LYS A 126 10.19 -4.95 -13.11
N LEU A 127 9.39 -4.14 -12.40
CA LEU A 127 9.78 -2.84 -11.87
C LEU A 127 10.04 -2.89 -10.35
N GLY A 128 10.29 -4.08 -9.81
CA GLY A 128 10.64 -4.27 -8.40
C GLY A 128 9.43 -4.24 -7.47
N ALA A 129 8.33 -4.90 -7.87
CA ALA A 129 7.10 -4.92 -7.08
C ALA A 129 7.30 -5.34 -5.63
N ASN A 130 6.53 -4.69 -4.74
CA ASN A 130 6.50 -5.06 -3.35
C ASN A 130 5.49 -6.17 -3.07
N CYS A 131 4.40 -6.22 -3.83
CA CYS A 131 3.42 -7.29 -3.78
C CYS A 131 3.66 -8.33 -4.89
N LEU A 132 3.86 -9.59 -4.51
CA LEU A 132 3.87 -10.71 -5.45
C LEU A 132 2.54 -11.46 -5.36
N LEU A 133 1.94 -11.81 -6.50
CA LEU A 133 0.67 -12.54 -6.54
C LEU A 133 0.72 -13.89 -5.81
N GLU A 134 1.89 -14.52 -5.72
CA GLU A 134 2.07 -15.77 -4.99
C GLU A 134 1.83 -15.64 -3.48
N HIS A 135 1.94 -14.43 -2.92
CA HIS A 135 1.64 -14.15 -1.52
C HIS A 135 0.14 -13.95 -1.26
N ILE A 136 -0.68 -13.84 -2.30
CA ILE A 136 -2.12 -13.60 -2.18
C ILE A 136 -2.86 -14.96 -2.21
N PRO A 137 -3.65 -15.30 -1.18
CA PRO A 137 -4.39 -16.55 -1.18
C PRO A 137 -5.45 -16.55 -2.29
N ARG A 138 -5.57 -17.68 -3.00
CA ARG A 138 -6.55 -17.87 -4.09
C ARG A 138 -7.87 -18.40 -3.54
N GLY A 139 -8.97 -18.12 -4.25
CA GLY A 139 -10.29 -18.69 -3.97
C GLY A 139 -11.00 -18.09 -2.76
N ILE A 140 -10.60 -16.91 -2.29
CA ILE A 140 -11.24 -16.18 -1.21
C ILE A 140 -12.31 -15.24 -1.81
N GLU A 141 -13.59 -15.47 -1.54
CA GLU A 141 -14.74 -14.79 -2.17
C GLU A 141 -14.68 -13.25 -2.10
N ARG A 142 -14.12 -12.70 -1.01
CA ARG A 142 -14.08 -11.25 -0.72
C ARG A 142 -12.70 -10.63 -0.95
N LEU A 143 -11.85 -11.31 -1.72
CA LEU A 143 -10.50 -10.88 -2.05
C LEU A 143 -10.30 -10.93 -3.57
N ASP A 144 -10.10 -9.77 -4.17
CA ASP A 144 -9.66 -9.66 -5.55
C ASP A 144 -8.21 -9.15 -5.60
N ALA A 145 -7.49 -9.49 -6.67
CA ALA A 145 -6.13 -9.04 -6.88
C ALA A 145 -5.83 -8.81 -8.36
N LYS A 146 -5.22 -7.67 -8.67
CA LYS A 146 -4.83 -7.25 -10.01
C LYS A 146 -3.38 -6.78 -10.03
N VAL A 147 -2.64 -7.18 -11.05
CA VAL A 147 -1.30 -6.64 -11.35
C VAL A 147 -1.43 -5.52 -12.38
N LEU A 148 -0.76 -4.39 -12.12
CA LEU A 148 -0.71 -3.26 -13.02
C LEU A 148 0.60 -3.29 -13.80
N THR A 149 0.55 -3.80 -15.03
CA THR A 149 1.72 -3.91 -15.94
C THR A 149 2.28 -2.53 -16.27
N GLY A 150 3.61 -2.40 -16.25
CA GLY A 150 4.33 -1.15 -16.53
C GLY A 150 4.24 -0.09 -15.44
N ILE A 151 3.62 -0.40 -14.30
CA ILE A 151 3.47 0.51 -13.15
C ILE A 151 4.40 0.08 -12.03
N SER A 152 5.13 1.03 -11.43
CA SER A 152 6.04 0.82 -10.32
C SER A 152 5.29 0.75 -8.98
N HIS A 153 6.03 0.67 -7.87
CA HIS A 153 5.47 0.75 -6.52
C HIS A 153 4.64 2.01 -6.27
N TRP A 154 4.83 3.07 -7.06
CA TRP A 154 4.20 4.37 -6.91
C TRP A 154 2.90 4.50 -7.70
N ILE A 155 2.02 3.50 -7.58
CA ILE A 155 0.73 3.41 -8.28
C ILE A 155 -0.11 4.68 -8.10
N GLN A 156 -0.08 5.31 -6.93
CA GLN A 156 -0.84 6.52 -6.64
C GLN A 156 -0.40 7.74 -7.48
N TYR A 157 0.83 7.75 -7.99
CA TYR A 157 1.34 8.82 -8.84
C TYR A 157 1.24 8.45 -10.32
N GLU A 158 1.47 7.18 -10.66
CA GLU A 158 1.55 6.72 -12.05
C GLU A 158 0.21 6.26 -12.63
N CYS A 159 -0.66 5.68 -11.80
CA CYS A 159 -1.95 5.15 -12.22
C CYS A 159 -3.04 5.36 -11.14
N PRO A 160 -3.30 6.61 -10.70
CA PRO A 160 -4.28 6.89 -9.65
C PRO A 160 -5.69 6.41 -10.01
N ASN A 161 -6.04 6.38 -11.29
CA ASN A 161 -7.33 5.88 -11.75
C ASN A 161 -7.55 4.41 -11.41
N ALA A 162 -6.51 3.57 -11.38
CA ALA A 162 -6.67 2.18 -10.97
C ALA A 162 -7.14 2.03 -9.52
N ILE A 163 -6.77 2.98 -8.64
CA ILE A 163 -7.26 3.03 -7.26
C ILE A 163 -8.73 3.46 -7.24
N LEU A 164 -9.09 4.48 -8.04
CA LEU A 164 -10.46 4.97 -8.12
C LEU A 164 -11.42 3.93 -8.72
N ASP A 165 -11.00 3.22 -9.76
CA ASP A 165 -11.78 2.17 -10.42
C ASP A 165 -12.03 0.96 -9.50
N ALA A 166 -11.16 0.74 -8.51
CA ALA A 166 -11.33 -0.29 -7.49
C ALA A 166 -12.32 0.12 -6.39
N ILE A 167 -12.78 1.38 -6.35
CA ILE A 167 -13.84 1.81 -5.45
C ILE A 167 -15.18 1.42 -6.07
N PRO A 168 -15.99 0.55 -5.44
CA PRO A 168 -17.32 0.23 -5.94
C PRO A 168 -18.20 1.47 -5.75
N LEU A 169 -18.43 2.21 -6.83
CA LEU A 169 -19.40 3.30 -6.84
C LEU A 169 -20.81 2.71 -6.67
N PRO A 170 -21.69 3.37 -5.89
CA PRO A 170 -23.11 3.05 -5.93
C PRO A 170 -23.55 3.13 -7.39
N ARG A 171 -24.05 2.03 -7.96
CA ARG A 171 -24.68 2.10 -9.28
C ARG A 171 -25.80 3.14 -9.16
N ALA A 172 -25.67 4.25 -9.88
CA ALA A 172 -26.76 5.18 -10.03
C ALA A 172 -27.98 4.35 -10.48
N LYS A 173 -29.06 4.41 -9.71
CA LYS A 173 -30.35 3.88 -10.16
C LYS A 173 -30.75 4.78 -11.33
N LEU A 174 -30.45 4.33 -12.55
CA LEU A 174 -31.07 4.84 -13.78
C LEU A 174 -32.52 4.39 -13.81
#